data_AF-A0A821J784-F1
#
_entry.id   AF-A0A821J784-F1
#
_cell.length_a   1.000
_cell.length_b   1.000
_cell.length_c   1.000
_cell.angle_alpha   90.00
_cell.angle_beta   90.00
_cell.angle_gamma   90.00
#
_symmetry.space_group_name_H-M   'P 1'
#
loop_
_entity.id
_entity.type
_entity.pdbx_description
1 polymer ?
#
loop_
_entity_poly.entity_id
_entity_poly.type
_entity_poly.pdbx_seq_one_letter_code
_entity_poly.pdbx_strand_id
1 'polypeptide(L)'
;GIEDWTRLDVKEYVQDLINKKNPVCLIFCASPGTYVELEQLKGIVEACKNLKVFITMVITNMYASDEADIILKIFQDTLIRHHVQKKVEKNIYYYGPIGLCTQVNSIDYVVDDIRKKSEGIDELMLGIMNSLSDEKLLQWCFAIQNNAPFWTRAQKQIWKLYSSFKRLLRH
;
A
#
# COMPACT_ATOMS: atom_id res chain seq x y z
N GLY A 1 -5.33 10.13 3.81
CA GLY A 1 -5.57 8.79 4.36
C GLY A 1 -6.74 8.86 5.31
N ILE A 2 -7.23 7.72 5.78
CA ILE A 2 -8.06 7.66 6.99
C ILE A 2 -7.06 7.53 8.14
N GLU A 3 -7.05 8.51 9.04
CA GLU A 3 -6.07 8.57 10.14
C GLU A 3 -6.56 7.83 11.40
N ASP A 4 -7.86 7.54 11.50
CA ASP A 4 -8.44 6.78 12.61
C ASP A 4 -9.59 5.87 12.12
N TRP A 5 -9.37 4.56 12.19
CA TRP A 5 -10.32 3.53 11.74
C TRP A 5 -11.28 3.08 12.84
N THR A 6 -11.12 3.58 14.08
CA THR A 6 -11.91 3.13 15.24
C THR A 6 -13.27 3.82 15.37
N ARG A 7 -13.54 4.85 14.56
CA ARG A 7 -14.70 5.76 14.70
C ARG A 7 -15.69 5.72 13.54
N LEU A 8 -15.49 4.85 12.56
CA LEU A 8 -16.27 4.79 11.33
C LEU A 8 -16.71 3.35 11.06
N ASP A 9 -17.93 3.16 10.54
CA ASP A 9 -18.23 1.93 9.81
C ASP A 9 -17.32 1.90 8.57
N VAL A 10 -16.21 1.19 8.70
CA VAL A 10 -15.16 1.10 7.69
C VAL A 10 -15.71 0.59 6.37
N LYS A 11 -16.69 -0.32 6.41
CA LYS A 11 -17.29 -0.90 5.20
C LYS A 11 -18.11 0.14 4.46
N GLU A 12 -18.98 0.84 5.17
CA GLU A 12 -19.82 1.91 4.58
C GLU A 12 -18.93 3.03 4.01
N TYR A 13 -17.96 3.50 4.78
CA TYR A 13 -17.03 4.54 4.33
C TYR A 13 -16.27 4.14 3.06
N VAL A 14 -15.73 2.91 3.01
CA VAL A 14 -14.98 2.44 1.84
C VAL A 14 -15.90 2.28 0.63
N GLN A 15 -17.14 1.81 0.81
CA GLN A 15 -18.11 1.74 -0.28
C GLN A 15 -18.43 3.13 -0.83
N ASP A 16 -18.69 4.10 0.04
CA ASP A 16 -18.95 5.49 -0.36
C ASP A 16 -17.74 6.10 -1.08
N LEU A 17 -16.53 5.87 -0.58
CA LEU A 17 -15.31 6.32 -1.23
C LEU A 17 -15.17 5.72 -2.63
N ILE A 18 -15.38 4.41 -2.77
CA ILE A 18 -15.30 3.71 -4.05
C ILE A 18 -16.37 4.25 -5.01
N ASN A 19 -17.62 4.36 -4.56
CA ASN A 19 -18.72 4.86 -5.39
C ASN A 19 -18.49 6.31 -5.85
N LYS A 20 -17.95 7.16 -4.97
CA LYS A 20 -17.70 8.57 -5.26
C LYS A 20 -16.48 8.79 -6.17
N LYS A 21 -15.43 7.99 -6.00
CA LYS A 21 -14.13 8.20 -6.68
C LYS A 21 -13.91 7.26 -7.86
N ASN A 22 -14.67 6.17 -7.95
CA ASN A 22 -14.51 5.10 -8.91
C ASN A 22 -13.03 4.69 -9.12
N PRO A 23 -12.29 4.34 -8.04
CA PRO A 23 -10.86 4.09 -8.14
C PRO A 23 -10.58 2.78 -8.87
N VAL A 24 -9.50 2.75 -9.65
CA VAL A 24 -8.97 1.52 -10.26
C VAL A 24 -8.45 0.55 -9.19
N CYS A 25 -7.76 1.11 -8.19
CA CYS A 25 -7.06 0.39 -7.15
C CYS A 25 -7.17 1.14 -5.82
N LEU A 26 -7.40 0.39 -4.75
CA LEU A 26 -7.34 0.86 -3.37
C LEU A 26 -6.06 0.31 -2.73
N ILE A 27 -5.18 1.20 -2.27
CA ILE A 27 -3.97 0.82 -1.53
C ILE A 27 -4.25 0.98 -0.04
N PHE A 28 -4.27 -0.14 0.68
CA PHE A 28 -4.36 -0.19 2.13
C PHE A 28 -2.95 -0.32 2.72
N CYS A 29 -2.52 0.67 3.48
CA CYS A 29 -1.21 0.67 4.12
C CYS A 29 -1.35 0.38 5.62
N ALA A 30 -0.57 -0.55 6.14
CA ALA A 30 -0.36 -0.74 7.57
C ALA A 30 1.11 -0.53 7.91
N SER A 31 1.42 -0.04 9.10
CA SER A 31 2.78 -0.04 9.64
C SER A 31 2.83 -0.99 10.84
N PRO A 32 3.96 -1.66 11.12
CA PRO A 32 4.10 -2.38 12.38
C PRO A 32 3.81 -1.49 13.59
N GLY A 33 3.17 -2.02 14.62
CA GLY A 33 2.62 -1.24 15.74
C GLY A 33 1.24 -0.59 15.47
N THR A 34 0.69 -0.69 14.25
CA THR A 34 -0.72 -0.33 14.00
C THR A 34 -1.62 -1.55 14.15
N TYR A 35 -2.61 -1.45 15.04
CA TYR A 35 -3.62 -2.49 15.18
C TYR A 35 -4.64 -2.36 14.06
N VAL A 36 -4.65 -3.32 13.14
CA VAL A 36 -5.71 -3.48 12.13
C VAL A 36 -6.71 -4.48 12.66
N GLU A 37 -7.95 -4.06 12.91
CA GLU A 37 -9.02 -4.98 13.28
C GLU A 37 -9.36 -5.90 12.10
N LEU A 38 -9.29 -7.21 12.34
CA LEU A 38 -9.48 -8.23 11.30
C LEU A 38 -10.85 -8.12 10.61
N GLU A 39 -11.92 -7.79 11.36
CA GLU A 39 -13.26 -7.63 10.80
C GLU A 39 -13.37 -6.42 9.87
N GLN A 40 -12.71 -5.31 10.23
CA GLN A 40 -12.66 -4.14 9.36
C GLN A 40 -11.94 -4.48 8.05
N LEU A 41 -10.80 -5.18 8.15
CA LEU A 41 -10.02 -5.61 6.99
C LEU A 41 -10.82 -6.48 6.02
N LYS A 42 -11.58 -7.45 6.56
CA LYS A 42 -12.50 -8.28 5.76
C LYS A 42 -13.55 -7.40 5.07
N GLY A 43 -14.14 -6.45 5.79
CA GLY A 43 -15.12 -5.51 5.23
C GLY A 43 -14.57 -4.70 4.05
N ILE A 44 -13.33 -4.23 4.13
CA ILE A 44 -12.65 -3.52 3.04
C ILE A 44 -12.48 -4.43 1.82
N VAL A 45 -11.97 -5.65 2.01
CA VAL A 45 -11.73 -6.59 0.91
C VAL A 45 -13.05 -6.98 0.23
N GLU A 46 -14.11 -7.23 1.02
CA GLU A 46 -15.45 -7.48 0.50
C GLU A 46 -15.98 -6.32 -0.34
N ALA A 47 -15.85 -5.08 0.15
CA ALA A 47 -16.30 -3.90 -0.57
C ALA A 47 -15.56 -3.75 -1.91
N CYS A 48 -14.23 -3.88 -1.90
CA CYS A 48 -13.42 -3.83 -3.11
C CYS A 48 -13.79 -4.94 -4.10
N LYS A 49 -13.95 -6.18 -3.63
CA LYS A 49 -14.37 -7.31 -4.47
C LYS A 49 -15.73 -7.06 -5.13
N ASN A 50 -16.74 -6.65 -4.36
CA ASN A 50 -18.10 -6.45 -4.85
C ASN A 50 -18.18 -5.31 -5.87
N LEU A 51 -17.43 -4.23 -5.63
CA LEU A 51 -17.36 -3.07 -6.51
C LEU A 51 -16.30 -3.22 -7.61
N LYS A 52 -15.68 -4.41 -7.73
CA LYS A 52 -14.65 -4.74 -8.70
C LYS A 52 -13.47 -3.75 -8.68
N VAL A 53 -13.08 -3.27 -7.50
CA VAL A 53 -11.86 -2.46 -7.29
C VAL A 53 -10.72 -3.39 -6.89
N PHE A 54 -9.55 -3.20 -7.51
CA PHE A 54 -8.36 -3.97 -7.14
C PHE A 54 -7.85 -3.50 -5.78
N ILE A 55 -7.53 -4.41 -4.86
CA ILE A 55 -6.98 -4.04 -3.55
C ILE A 55 -5.51 -4.43 -3.42
N THR A 56 -4.70 -3.48 -2.96
CA THR A 56 -3.28 -3.67 -2.69
C THR A 56 -3.06 -3.47 -1.20
N MET A 57 -2.65 -4.52 -0.49
CA MET A 57 -2.40 -4.47 0.95
C MET A 57 -0.91 -4.41 1.21
N VAL A 58 -0.44 -3.30 1.78
CA VAL A 58 0.98 -2.95 1.84
C VAL A 58 1.38 -2.75 3.28
N ILE A 59 2.40 -3.46 3.72
CA ILE A 59 3.07 -3.19 4.99
C ILE A 59 4.20 -2.22 4.71
N THR A 60 4.12 -1.07 5.35
CA THR A 60 5.12 0.00 5.28
C THR A 60 6.14 -0.19 6.40
N ASN A 61 7.41 0.11 6.11
CA ASN A 61 8.53 -0.07 7.02
C ASN A 61 8.74 -1.55 7.39
N MET A 62 9.01 -2.38 6.39
CA MET A 62 9.18 -3.84 6.54
C MET A 62 10.18 -4.27 7.63
N TYR A 63 11.12 -3.40 7.99
CA TYR A 63 12.20 -3.68 8.95
C TYR A 63 11.91 -3.16 10.37
N ALA A 64 10.77 -2.50 10.59
CA ALA A 64 10.52 -1.80 11.84
C ALA A 64 10.16 -2.72 13.02
N SER A 65 9.67 -3.93 12.76
CA SER A 65 9.29 -4.89 13.80
C SER A 65 9.02 -6.27 13.20
N ASP A 66 9.23 -7.31 14.00
CA ASP A 66 8.88 -8.71 13.71
C ASP A 66 7.37 -8.90 13.48
N GLU A 67 6.54 -7.94 13.89
CA GLU A 67 5.10 -7.91 13.60
C GLU A 67 4.80 -7.79 12.11
N ALA A 68 5.75 -7.34 11.27
CA ALA A 68 5.55 -7.21 9.83
C ALA A 68 5.15 -8.55 9.19
N ASP A 69 5.72 -9.67 9.64
CA ASP A 69 5.38 -10.99 9.10
C ASP A 69 4.00 -11.47 9.59
N ILE A 70 3.63 -11.10 10.82
CA ILE A 70 2.31 -11.39 11.38
C ILE A 70 1.23 -10.64 10.59
N ILE A 71 1.43 -9.35 10.33
CA ILE A 71 0.50 -8.53 9.53
C ILE A 71 0.43 -9.07 8.10
N LEU A 72 1.56 -9.47 7.52
CA LEU A 72 1.59 -10.02 6.16
C LEU A 72 0.75 -11.29 6.08
N LYS A 73 0.91 -12.18 7.06
CA LYS A 73 0.10 -13.39 7.16
C LYS A 73 -1.39 -13.08 7.30
N ILE A 74 -1.76 -12.09 8.11
CA ILE A 74 -3.17 -11.64 8.21
C ILE A 74 -3.71 -11.18 6.85
N PHE A 75 -2.92 -10.42 6.08
CA PHE A 75 -3.32 -9.98 4.74
C PHE A 75 -3.50 -11.17 3.79
N GLN A 76 -2.55 -12.10 3.79
CA GLN A 76 -2.60 -13.32 2.98
C GLN A 76 -3.84 -14.17 3.34
N ASP A 77 -4.07 -14.40 4.64
CA ASP A 77 -5.21 -15.17 5.16
C ASP A 77 -6.55 -14.49 4.87
N THR A 78 -6.57 -13.17 4.71
CA THR A 78 -7.76 -12.42 4.31
C THR A 78 -8.01 -12.59 2.82
N LEU A 79 -7.02 -12.35 1.97
CA LEU A 79 -7.17 -12.44 0.51
C LEU A 79 -7.43 -13.87 0.02
N ILE A 80 -6.80 -14.88 0.64
CA ILE A 80 -6.95 -16.28 0.22
C ILE A 80 -8.39 -16.78 0.32
N ARG A 81 -9.19 -16.22 1.24
CA ARG A 81 -10.62 -16.53 1.38
C ARG A 81 -11.45 -16.06 0.18
N HIS A 82 -10.96 -15.07 -0.56
CA HIS A 82 -11.67 -14.52 -1.71
C HIS A 82 -11.14 -15.05 -3.04
N HIS A 83 -9.87 -15.42 -3.10
CA HIS A 83 -9.24 -16.00 -4.28
C HIS A 83 -7.97 -16.77 -3.89
N VAL A 84 -7.71 -17.94 -4.48
CA VAL A 84 -6.48 -18.72 -4.21
C VAL A 84 -5.23 -17.92 -4.65
N GLN A 85 -4.14 -18.00 -3.88
CA GLN A 85 -2.87 -17.41 -4.25
C GLN A 85 -2.37 -18.01 -5.58
N LYS A 86 -2.11 -17.16 -6.57
CA LYS A 86 -1.68 -17.61 -7.91
C LYS A 86 -0.16 -17.67 -8.07
N LYS A 87 0.54 -16.68 -7.55
CA LYS A 87 2.00 -16.56 -7.71
C LYS A 87 2.61 -15.72 -6.59
N VAL A 88 3.92 -15.91 -6.38
CA VAL A 88 4.77 -15.04 -5.59
C VAL A 88 5.92 -14.58 -6.48
N GLU A 89 6.17 -13.28 -6.55
CA GLU A 89 7.22 -12.71 -7.39
C GLU A 89 7.80 -11.48 -6.70
N LYS A 90 9.11 -11.46 -6.45
CA LYS A 90 9.80 -10.36 -5.75
C LYS A 90 9.10 -9.94 -4.44
N ASN A 91 8.74 -10.91 -3.61
CA ASN A 91 8.02 -10.72 -2.35
C ASN A 91 6.59 -10.15 -2.47
N ILE A 92 6.02 -10.14 -3.67
CA ILE A 92 4.62 -9.79 -3.92
C ILE A 92 3.80 -11.06 -4.03
N TYR A 93 2.72 -11.14 -3.26
CA TYR A 93 1.79 -12.27 -3.23
C TYR A 93 0.52 -11.91 -3.98
N TYR A 94 0.20 -12.64 -5.05
CA TYR A 94 -0.88 -12.30 -5.98
C TYR A 94 -2.10 -13.19 -5.80
N TYR A 95 -3.29 -12.58 -5.74
CA TYR A 95 -4.58 -13.25 -5.52
C TYR A 95 -5.53 -13.02 -6.70
N GLY A 96 -5.01 -13.16 -7.92
CA GLY A 96 -5.77 -13.00 -9.16
C GLY A 96 -6.26 -11.55 -9.35
N PRO A 97 -7.48 -11.35 -9.86
CA PRO A 97 -8.01 -10.00 -10.14
C PRO A 97 -8.51 -9.27 -8.89
N ILE A 98 -8.47 -9.90 -7.71
CA ILE A 98 -8.96 -9.30 -6.46
C ILE A 98 -7.92 -8.36 -5.88
N GLY A 99 -6.67 -8.80 -5.79
CA GLY A 99 -5.65 -8.01 -5.12
C GLY A 99 -4.29 -8.67 -5.01
N LEU A 100 -3.40 -7.96 -4.36
CA LEU A 100 -2.07 -8.42 -3.97
C LEU A 100 -1.71 -7.92 -2.57
N CYS A 101 -0.75 -8.58 -1.92
CA CYS A 101 -0.12 -8.04 -0.73
C CYS A 101 1.41 -8.10 -0.80
N THR A 102 2.07 -7.16 -0.12
CA THR A 102 3.53 -7.06 -0.08
C THR A 102 4.00 -6.26 1.14
N GLN A 103 5.32 -6.30 1.37
CA GLN A 103 6.03 -5.44 2.30
C GLN A 103 6.90 -4.45 1.51
N VAL A 104 6.95 -3.20 1.95
CA VAL A 104 7.81 -2.15 1.38
C VAL A 104 8.57 -1.43 2.47
N ASN A 105 9.76 -0.95 2.15
CA ASN A 105 10.49 -0.02 2.98
C ASN A 105 10.44 1.36 2.32
N SER A 106 9.58 2.24 2.80
CA SER A 106 9.36 3.55 2.17
C SER A 106 10.44 4.59 2.48
N ILE A 107 11.21 4.37 3.54
CA ILE A 107 12.28 5.24 4.01
C ILE A 107 13.49 4.40 4.42
N ASP A 108 14.67 5.00 4.45
CA ASP A 108 15.84 4.32 5.00
C ASP A 108 15.59 3.98 6.48
N TYR A 109 15.99 2.78 6.89
CA TYR A 109 15.79 2.27 8.25
C TYR A 109 17.09 1.65 8.77
N VAL A 110 17.34 1.70 10.07
CA VAL A 110 18.54 1.11 10.70
C VAL A 110 18.10 -0.02 11.61
N VAL A 111 18.61 -1.22 11.33
CA VAL A 111 18.42 -2.42 12.18
C VAL A 111 19.80 -2.96 12.49
N ASP A 112 20.10 -3.19 13.77
CA ASP A 112 21.37 -3.76 14.23
C ASP A 112 22.60 -3.04 13.63
N ASP A 113 22.60 -1.71 13.65
CA ASP A 113 23.60 -0.82 13.04
C ASP A 113 23.80 -0.95 11.52
N ILE A 114 22.94 -1.74 10.84
CA ILE A 114 22.94 -1.89 9.38
C ILE A 114 21.86 -1.00 8.78
N ARG A 115 22.28 -0.10 7.88
CA ARG A 115 21.36 0.76 7.13
C ARG A 115 20.70 0.00 5.99
N LYS A 116 19.38 -0.17 6.07
CA LYS A 116 18.49 -0.64 5.01
C LYS A 116 17.99 0.55 4.20
N LYS A 117 18.08 0.46 2.87
CA LYS A 117 17.60 1.50 1.96
C LYS A 117 16.10 1.37 1.73
N SER A 118 15.47 2.42 1.20
CA SER A 118 14.13 2.30 0.64
C SER A 118 14.08 1.26 -0.49
N GLU A 119 13.10 0.35 -0.47
CA GLU A 119 12.94 -0.71 -1.47
C GLU A 119 11.49 -1.23 -1.54
N GLY A 120 11.13 -1.90 -2.65
CA GLY A 120 9.85 -2.58 -2.84
C GLY A 120 8.73 -1.72 -3.44
N ILE A 121 8.90 -0.39 -3.55
CA ILE A 121 7.89 0.50 -4.14
C ILE A 121 7.76 0.28 -5.65
N ASP A 122 8.89 0.18 -6.36
CA ASP A 122 8.86 -0.01 -7.82
C ASP A 122 8.28 -1.38 -8.19
N GLU A 123 8.66 -2.42 -7.45
CA GLU A 123 8.08 -3.75 -7.55
C GLU A 123 6.58 -3.71 -7.29
N LEU A 124 6.13 -3.01 -6.24
CA LEU A 124 4.71 -2.83 -5.93
C LEU A 124 3.95 -2.19 -7.08
N MET A 125 4.47 -1.10 -7.64
CA MET A 125 3.82 -0.39 -8.74
C MET A 125 3.71 -1.29 -9.99
N LEU A 126 4.79 -2.01 -10.34
CA LEU A 126 4.80 -2.98 -11.42
C LEU A 126 3.84 -4.16 -11.15
N GLY A 127 3.79 -4.64 -9.91
CA GLY A 127 2.89 -5.71 -9.49
C GLY A 127 1.42 -5.33 -9.65
N ILE A 128 1.06 -4.09 -9.29
CA ILE A 128 -0.28 -3.55 -9.55
C ILE A 128 -0.55 -3.53 -11.05
N MET A 129 0.35 -2.94 -11.85
CA MET A 129 0.19 -2.84 -13.31
C MET A 129 -0.07 -4.21 -13.96
N ASN A 130 0.72 -5.22 -13.57
CA ASN A 130 0.61 -6.58 -14.10
C ASN A 130 -0.66 -7.33 -13.67
N SER A 131 -1.40 -6.80 -12.70
CA SER A 131 -2.62 -7.42 -12.16
C SER A 131 -3.91 -6.78 -12.67
N LEU A 132 -3.81 -5.64 -13.34
CA LEU A 132 -4.97 -4.92 -13.89
C LEU A 132 -5.33 -5.43 -15.28
N SER A 133 -6.61 -5.35 -15.64
CA SER A 133 -7.06 -5.51 -17.03
C SER A 133 -6.58 -4.33 -17.89
N ASP A 134 -6.50 -4.51 -19.21
CA ASP A 134 -5.99 -3.49 -20.14
C ASP A 134 -6.66 -2.11 -19.96
N GLU A 135 -7.99 -2.07 -19.82
CA GLU A 135 -8.74 -0.84 -19.57
C GLU A 135 -8.31 -0.16 -18.27
N LYS A 136 -8.18 -0.92 -17.19
CA LYS A 136 -7.78 -0.42 -15.87
C LYS A 136 -6.31 -0.03 -15.81
N LEU A 137 -5.46 -0.77 -16.53
CA LEU A 137 -4.05 -0.46 -16.67
C LEU A 137 -3.87 0.91 -17.35
N LEU A 138 -4.65 1.20 -18.40
CA LEU A 138 -4.62 2.50 -19.05
C LEU A 138 -5.03 3.63 -18.08
N GLN A 139 -6.12 3.44 -17.33
CA GLN A 139 -6.56 4.39 -16.31
C GLN A 139 -5.50 4.59 -15.20
N TRP A 140 -4.85 3.50 -14.79
CA TRP A 140 -3.76 3.52 -13.81
C TRP A 140 -2.54 4.28 -14.32
N CYS A 141 -2.12 4.06 -15.57
CA CYS A 141 -1.04 4.81 -16.20
C CYS A 141 -1.34 6.31 -16.26
N PHE A 142 -2.56 6.71 -16.62
CA PHE A 142 -2.98 8.10 -16.56
C PHE A 142 -2.97 8.66 -15.14
N ALA A 143 -3.41 7.88 -14.15
CA ALA A 143 -3.35 8.29 -12.75
C ALA A 143 -1.90 8.51 -12.28
N ILE A 144 -0.96 7.63 -12.63
CA ILE A 144 0.47 7.82 -12.33
C ILE A 144 0.99 9.07 -13.02
N GLN A 145 0.73 9.22 -14.32
CA GLN A 145 1.22 10.35 -15.11
C GLN A 145 0.69 11.69 -14.58
N ASN A 146 -0.60 11.78 -14.25
CA ASN A 146 -1.23 12.99 -13.70
C ASN A 146 -0.70 13.34 -12.30
N ASN A 147 -0.26 12.34 -11.54
CA ASN A 147 0.36 12.54 -10.23
C ASN A 147 1.89 12.69 -10.30
N ALA A 148 2.55 12.41 -11.44
CA ALA A 148 3.99 12.59 -11.59
C ALA A 148 4.48 14.02 -11.24
N PRO A 149 3.76 15.11 -11.58
CA PRO A 149 4.10 16.44 -11.13
C PRO A 149 3.99 16.61 -9.60
N PHE A 150 3.04 15.95 -8.94
CA PHE A 150 2.95 15.92 -7.48
C PHE A 150 4.17 15.22 -6.89
N TRP A 151 4.53 14.02 -7.36
CA TRP A 151 5.70 13.28 -6.88
C TRP A 151 7.00 14.06 -7.07
N THR A 152 7.17 14.68 -8.23
CA THR A 152 8.31 15.55 -8.54
C THR A 152 8.38 16.76 -7.60
N ARG A 153 7.24 17.38 -7.28
CA ARG A 153 7.16 18.53 -6.35
C ARG A 153 7.40 18.11 -4.90
N ALA A 154 6.82 16.99 -4.47
CA ALA A 154 6.98 16.43 -3.13
C ALA A 154 8.44 16.05 -2.86
N GLN A 155 9.09 15.35 -3.80
CA GLN A 155 10.53 15.05 -3.71
C GLN A 155 11.36 16.33 -3.61
N LYS A 156 11.09 17.36 -4.43
CA LYS A 156 11.78 18.66 -4.34
C LYS A 156 11.59 19.34 -2.97
N GLN A 157 10.39 19.28 -2.40
CA GLN A 157 10.11 19.88 -1.07
C GLN A 157 10.80 19.10 0.06
N ILE A 158 10.74 17.77 0.04
CA ILE A 158 11.44 16.91 0.99
C ILE A 158 12.95 17.15 0.92
N TRP A 159 13.53 17.29 -0.28
CA TRP A 159 14.95 17.60 -0.45
C TRP A 159 15.34 18.98 0.11
N LYS A 160 14.48 19.98 -0.05
CA LYS A 160 14.68 21.32 0.53
C LYS A 160 14.63 21.30 2.05
N LEU A 161 13.70 20.55 2.63
CA LEU A 161 13.61 20.35 4.07
C LEU A 161 14.86 19.64 4.60
N TYR A 162 15.22 18.52 3.97
CA TYR A 162 16.40 17.75 4.35
C TYR A 162 17.71 18.56 4.27
N SER A 163 17.91 19.35 3.20
CA SER A 163 19.11 20.18 3.06
C SER A 163 19.16 21.32 4.10
N SER A 164 18.01 21.87 4.48
CA SER A 164 17.90 22.88 5.53
C SER A 164 18.22 22.30 6.90
N PHE A 165 17.68 21.11 7.24
CA PHE A 165 18.01 20.40 8.47
C PHE A 165 19.49 20.00 8.55
N LYS A 166 20.06 19.50 7.45
CA LYS A 166 21.48 19.14 7.38
C LYS A 166 22.41 20.35 7.56
N ARG A 167 21.98 21.54 7.15
CA ARG A 167 22.72 22.80 7.37
C ARG A 167 22.65 23.25 8.82
N LEU A 168 21.54 22.98 9.50
CA LEU A 168 21.34 23.33 10.91
C LEU A 168 22.14 22.43 11.85
N LEU A 169 22.29 21.14 11.51
CA LEU A 169 23.07 20.16 12.29
C LEU A 169 24.60 20.27 12.09
N ARG A 170 25.07 21.16 11.23
CA ARG A 170 26.51 21.43 10.97
C ARG A 170 27.01 22.70 11.66
N HIS A 171 26.14 23.40 12.39
CA HIS A 171 26.44 24.52 13.26
C HIS A 171 26.20 24.11 14.70
#